data_AF-A0A3P7IFP2-F1
#
_entry.id   AF-A0A3P7IFP2-F1
#
_cell.length_a   1.000
_cell.length_b   1.000
_cell.length_c   1.000
_cell.angle_alpha   90.00
_cell.angle_beta   90.00
_cell.angle_gamma   90.00
#
_symmetry.space_group_name_H-M   'P 1'
#
loop_
_entity.id
_entity.type
_entity.pdbx_description
1 polymer ?
#
loop_
_entity_poly.entity_id
_entity_poly.type
_entity_poly.pdbx_seq_one_letter_code
_entity_poly.pdbx_strand_id
1 'polypeptide(L)'
;MGLSSKPFKTRVTKTGNCLEELVADSQHLLTFTIPRMENQEETIDLLNTKKNVMQQQHASITSAKLSLDAAVNSFEEVFDKLDDRSQQEEQASQEMYLNLAWDLITTAEALLGKLAEKEIEISTTWRI
;
A
#
# COMPACT_ATOMS: atom_id res chain seq x y z
N MET A 1 22.21 -12.29 -25.82
CA MET A 1 20.95 -11.57 -25.59
C MET A 1 21.18 -10.64 -24.42
N GLY A 2 21.10 -9.31 -24.61
CA GLY A 2 21.27 -8.35 -23.52
C GLY A 2 20.08 -8.40 -22.56
N LEU A 3 20.35 -8.40 -21.26
CA LEU A 3 19.33 -8.21 -20.23
C LEU A 3 18.68 -6.82 -20.42
N SER A 4 17.35 -6.77 -20.37
CA SER A 4 16.60 -5.52 -20.51
C SER A 4 15.91 -5.19 -19.19
N SER A 5 16.16 -3.99 -18.68
CA SER A 5 15.59 -3.45 -17.45
C SER A 5 14.11 -3.05 -17.59
N LYS A 6 13.66 -2.79 -18.83
CA LYS A 6 12.32 -2.28 -19.18
C LYS A 6 11.15 -3.07 -18.56
N PRO A 7 11.07 -4.41 -18.64
CA PRO A 7 9.96 -5.15 -18.04
C PRO A 7 9.87 -5.01 -16.52
N PHE A 8 11.01 -4.80 -15.84
CA PHE A 8 11.05 -4.63 -14.38
C PHE A 8 10.57 -3.25 -13.97
N LYS A 9 10.99 -2.20 -14.69
CA LYS A 9 10.44 -0.84 -14.53
C LYS A 9 8.93 -0.81 -14.69
N THR A 10 8.41 -1.45 -15.76
CA THR A 10 6.96 -1.57 -15.99
C THR A 10 6.26 -2.29 -14.84
N ARG A 11 6.91 -3.29 -14.23
CA ARG A 11 6.35 -4.00 -13.08
C ARG A 11 6.27 -3.09 -11.86
N VAL A 12 7.35 -2.38 -11.53
CA VAL A 12 7.41 -1.39 -10.45
C VAL A 12 6.33 -0.32 -10.64
N THR A 13 6.17 0.23 -11.84
CA THR A 13 5.09 1.20 -12.13
C THR A 13 3.71 0.61 -11.89
N LYS A 14 3.43 -0.60 -12.39
CA LYS A 14 2.09 -1.21 -12.25
C LYS A 14 1.74 -1.51 -10.80
N THR A 15 2.67 -2.08 -10.05
CA THR A 15 2.47 -2.37 -8.63
C THR A 15 2.40 -1.08 -7.80
N GLY A 16 3.18 -0.05 -8.19
CA GLY A 16 3.11 1.29 -7.62
C GLY A 16 1.73 1.92 -7.81
N ASN A 17 1.24 2.03 -9.04
CA ASN A 17 -0.08 2.61 -9.31
C ASN A 17 -1.20 1.87 -8.56
N CYS A 18 -1.14 0.54 -8.49
CA CYS A 18 -2.12 -0.24 -7.74
C CYS A 18 -2.10 0.09 -6.23
N LEU A 19 -0.91 0.24 -5.64
CA LEU A 19 -0.79 0.63 -4.24
C LEU A 19 -1.25 2.09 -4.02
N GLU A 20 -0.94 3.01 -4.94
CA GLU A 20 -1.38 4.40 -4.89
C GLU A 20 -2.91 4.54 -4.93
N GLU A 21 -3.57 3.82 -5.84
CA GLU A 21 -5.04 3.77 -5.93
C GLU A 21 -5.65 3.26 -4.62
N LEU A 22 -5.12 2.15 -4.07
CA LEU A 22 -5.60 1.60 -2.81
C LEU A 22 -5.38 2.56 -1.64
N VAL A 23 -4.26 3.28 -1.60
CA VAL A 23 -3.98 4.30 -0.57
C VAL A 23 -4.99 5.44 -0.66
N ALA A 24 -5.24 5.97 -1.86
CA ALA A 24 -6.20 7.03 -2.09
C ALA A 24 -7.62 6.61 -1.71
N ASP A 25 -8.04 5.42 -2.15
CA ASP A 25 -9.35 4.86 -1.86
C ASP A 25 -9.59 4.64 -0.37
N SER A 26 -8.54 4.49 0.44
CA SER A 26 -8.68 4.22 1.88
C SER A 26 -8.79 5.47 2.74
N GLN A 27 -8.48 6.65 2.23
CA GLN A 27 -8.41 7.87 3.05
C GLN A 27 -9.74 8.21 3.71
N HIS A 28 -10.86 7.95 3.03
CA HIS A 28 -12.19 8.22 3.58
C HIS A 28 -12.51 7.39 4.84
N LEU A 29 -11.91 6.19 4.97
CA LEU A 29 -12.09 5.33 6.14
C LEU A 29 -11.49 5.97 7.39
N LEU A 30 -10.43 6.76 7.26
CA LEU A 30 -9.80 7.47 8.38
C LEU A 30 -10.68 8.59 8.93
N THR A 31 -11.56 9.15 8.10
CA THR A 31 -12.50 10.21 8.49
C THR A 31 -13.81 9.68 9.07
N PHE A 32 -13.97 8.35 9.13
CA PHE A 32 -15.15 7.74 9.72
C PHE A 32 -15.27 8.13 11.21
N THR A 33 -16.46 8.63 11.56
CA THR A 33 -16.85 8.93 12.93
C THR A 33 -17.98 8.01 13.33
N ILE A 34 -17.93 7.50 14.55
CA ILE A 34 -18.95 6.59 15.07
C ILE A 34 -20.24 7.39 15.29
N PRO A 35 -21.33 7.09 14.56
CA PRO A 35 -22.58 7.78 14.80
C PRO A 35 -23.20 7.33 16.13
N ARG A 36 -23.83 8.27 16.84
CA ARG A 36 -24.74 7.93 17.94
C ARG A 36 -26.10 7.62 17.35
N MET A 37 -26.42 6.35 17.17
CA MET A 37 -27.76 5.93 16.78
C MET A 37 -28.60 5.65 18.03
N GLU A 38 -29.91 5.80 17.91
CA GLU A 38 -30.85 5.51 18.99
C GLU A 38 -30.97 4.00 19.25
N ASN A 39 -30.74 3.19 18.21
CA ASN A 39 -30.74 1.74 18.28
C ASN A 39 -29.31 1.19 18.42
N GLN A 40 -29.08 0.48 19.53
CA GLN A 40 -27.80 -0.16 19.81
C GLN A 40 -27.47 -1.25 18.77
N GLU A 41 -28.45 -2.04 18.34
CA GLU A 41 -28.26 -3.14 17.37
C GLU A 41 -27.83 -2.62 15.99
N GLU A 42 -28.47 -1.57 15.49
CA GLU A 42 -28.09 -0.90 14.24
C GLU A 42 -26.68 -0.28 14.33
N THR A 43 -26.31 0.24 15.52
CA THR A 43 -24.94 0.71 15.77
C THR A 43 -23.94 -0.44 15.68
N ILE A 44 -24.30 -1.63 16.20
CA ILE A 44 -23.45 -2.84 16.15
C ILE A 44 -23.20 -3.26 14.71
N ASP A 45 -24.28 -3.39 13.94
CA ASP A 45 -24.22 -3.85 12.56
C ASP A 45 -23.42 -2.89 11.67
N LEU A 46 -23.62 -1.57 11.83
CA LEU A 46 -22.86 -0.57 11.09
C LEU A 46 -21.36 -0.67 11.40
N LEU A 47 -20.99 -0.72 12.68
CA LEU A 47 -19.58 -0.75 13.07
C LEU A 47 -18.90 -2.07 12.70
N ASN A 48 -19.59 -3.21 12.78
CA ASN A 48 -19.09 -4.48 12.27
C ASN A 48 -18.86 -4.42 10.76
N THR A 49 -19.80 -3.83 10.02
CA THR A 49 -19.65 -3.61 8.57
C THR A 49 -18.42 -2.74 8.27
N LYS A 50 -18.25 -1.63 8.99
CA LYS A 50 -17.10 -0.74 8.82
C LYS A 50 -15.79 -1.40 9.19
N LYS A 51 -15.76 -2.17 10.27
CA LYS A 51 -14.61 -2.97 10.67
C LYS A 51 -14.19 -3.95 9.58
N ASN A 52 -15.13 -4.71 9.02
CA ASN A 52 -14.85 -5.67 7.94
C ASN A 52 -14.27 -4.97 6.71
N VAL A 53 -14.80 -3.79 6.34
CA VAL A 53 -14.26 -2.99 5.23
C VAL A 53 -12.83 -2.53 5.52
N MET A 54 -12.55 -2.04 6.74
CA MET A 54 -11.19 -1.63 7.13
C MET A 54 -10.21 -2.81 7.10
N GLN A 55 -10.60 -3.98 7.59
CA GLN A 55 -9.78 -5.19 7.57
C GLN A 55 -9.49 -5.67 6.15
N GLN A 56 -10.50 -5.67 5.28
CA GLN A 56 -10.33 -6.00 3.86
C GLN A 56 -9.35 -5.03 3.20
N GLN A 57 -9.49 -3.73 3.48
CA GLN A 57 -8.63 -2.71 2.90
C GLN A 57 -7.19 -2.83 3.41
N HIS A 58 -7.01 -3.11 4.70
CA HIS A 58 -5.70 -3.37 5.31
C HIS A 58 -5.01 -4.57 4.63
N ALA A 59 -5.74 -5.66 4.38
CA ALA A 59 -5.21 -6.83 3.68
C ALA A 59 -4.82 -6.50 2.22
N SER A 60 -5.66 -5.76 1.50
CA SER A 60 -5.39 -5.34 0.12
C SER A 60 -4.14 -4.47 0.00
N ILE A 61 -4.02 -3.44 0.85
CA ILE A 61 -2.83 -2.57 0.88
C ILE A 61 -1.57 -3.39 1.23
N THR A 62 -1.67 -4.29 2.22
CA THR A 62 -0.54 -5.15 2.61
C THR A 62 -0.06 -6.01 1.44
N SER A 63 -0.99 -6.62 0.70
CA SER A 63 -0.67 -7.45 -0.47
C SER A 63 -0.05 -6.63 -1.61
N ALA A 64 -0.59 -5.45 -1.90
CA ALA A 64 -0.06 -4.54 -2.91
C ALA A 64 1.34 -4.04 -2.55
N LYS A 65 1.59 -3.72 -1.27
CA LYS A 65 2.91 -3.35 -0.75
C LYS A 65 3.93 -4.47 -0.98
N LEU A 66 3.62 -5.70 -0.56
CA LEU A 66 4.49 -6.86 -0.78
C LEU A 66 4.78 -7.11 -2.27
N SER A 67 3.80 -6.83 -3.14
CA SER A 67 3.98 -6.94 -4.60
C SER A 67 4.93 -5.88 -5.14
N LEU A 68 4.88 -4.65 -4.62
CA LEU A 68 5.81 -3.58 -4.96
C LEU A 68 7.21 -3.87 -4.42
N ASP A 69 7.36 -4.31 -3.17
CA ASP A 69 8.63 -4.76 -2.59
C ASP A 69 9.29 -5.84 -3.47
N ALA A 70 8.53 -6.85 -3.88
CA ALA A 70 9.03 -7.90 -4.76
C ALA A 70 9.44 -7.39 -6.15
N ALA A 71 8.71 -6.41 -6.70
CA ALA A 71 9.04 -5.79 -7.97
C ALA A 71 10.33 -4.95 -7.89
N VAL A 72 10.52 -4.21 -6.79
CA VAL A 72 11.74 -3.45 -6.49
C VAL A 72 12.94 -4.37 -6.37
N ASN A 73 12.86 -5.41 -5.53
CA ASN A 73 13.94 -6.39 -5.36
C ASN A 73 14.33 -7.04 -6.71
N SER A 74 13.33 -7.42 -7.51
CA SER A 74 13.58 -8.00 -8.85
C SER A 74 14.25 -7.01 -9.80
N PHE A 75 13.93 -5.72 -9.67
CA PHE A 75 14.50 -4.67 -10.51
C PHE A 75 15.96 -4.39 -10.13
N GLU A 76 16.27 -4.30 -8.83
CA GLU A 76 17.63 -4.18 -8.31
C GLU A 76 18.50 -5.36 -8.74
N GLU A 77 18.01 -6.60 -8.55
CA GLU A 77 18.75 -7.80 -8.95
C GLU A 77 19.10 -7.84 -10.45
N VAL A 78 18.24 -7.27 -11.31
CA VAL A 78 18.49 -7.23 -12.75
C VAL A 78 19.44 -6.11 -13.10
N PHE A 79 19.33 -4.95 -12.42
CA PHE A 79 20.29 -3.88 -12.58
C PHE A 79 21.71 -4.34 -12.22
N ASP A 80 21.87 -5.08 -11.12
CA ASP A 80 23.17 -5.61 -10.67
C ASP A 80 23.80 -6.60 -11.66
N LYS A 81 22.99 -7.18 -12.57
CA LYS A 81 23.43 -8.13 -13.61
C LYS A 81 23.72 -7.46 -14.96
N LEU A 82 23.46 -6.15 -15.09
CA LEU A 82 23.83 -5.40 -16.29
C LEU A 82 25.36 -5.19 -16.33
N ASP A 83 25.91 -4.99 -17.53
CA ASP A 83 27.29 -4.55 -17.68
C ASP A 83 27.46 -3.07 -17.25
N ASP A 84 28.67 -2.67 -16.87
CA ASP A 84 28.99 -1.34 -16.33
C ASP A 84 28.44 -0.19 -17.18
N ARG A 85 28.50 -0.32 -18.51
CA ARG A 85 27.98 0.72 -19.41
C ARG A 85 26.47 0.80 -19.32
N SER A 86 25.78 -0.33 -19.40
CA SER A 86 24.32 -0.39 -19.25
C SER A 86 23.86 0.09 -17.87
N GLN A 87 24.61 -0.23 -16.80
CA GLN A 87 24.33 0.29 -15.45
C GLN A 87 24.45 1.82 -15.40
N GLN A 88 25.53 2.37 -15.95
CA GLN A 88 25.75 3.82 -15.95
C GLN A 88 24.69 4.57 -16.77
N GLU A 89 24.24 3.99 -17.89
CA GLU A 89 23.14 4.53 -18.70
C GLU A 89 21.79 4.46 -17.95
N GLU A 90 21.61 3.47 -17.07
CA GLU A 90 20.33 3.21 -16.38
C GLU A 90 20.25 3.74 -14.94
N GLN A 91 21.37 4.17 -14.34
CA GLN A 91 21.49 4.53 -12.92
C GLN A 91 20.45 5.58 -12.50
N ALA A 92 20.35 6.69 -13.25
CA ALA A 92 19.40 7.75 -12.93
C ALA A 92 17.93 7.27 -12.98
N SER A 93 17.61 6.37 -13.92
CA SER A 93 16.29 5.76 -13.97
C SER A 93 16.08 4.86 -12.76
N GLN A 94 17.07 4.04 -12.41
CA GLN A 94 16.96 3.14 -11.26
C GLN A 94 16.69 3.91 -9.97
N GLU A 95 17.52 4.91 -9.65
CA GLU A 95 17.35 5.75 -8.46
C GLU A 95 15.95 6.38 -8.41
N MET A 96 15.44 6.89 -9.55
CA MET A 96 14.09 7.44 -9.63
C MET A 96 13.01 6.40 -9.26
N TYR A 97 13.06 5.19 -9.83
CA TYR A 97 12.05 4.16 -9.55
C TYR A 97 12.14 3.65 -8.10
N LEU A 98 13.34 3.54 -7.54
CA LEU A 98 13.53 3.12 -6.15
C LEU A 98 12.99 4.17 -5.16
N ASN A 99 13.30 5.45 -5.39
CA ASN A 99 12.80 6.54 -4.56
C ASN A 99 11.26 6.62 -4.59
N LEU A 100 10.65 6.55 -5.78
CA LEU A 100 9.19 6.55 -5.93
C LEU A 100 8.54 5.36 -5.20
N ALA A 101 9.13 4.16 -5.33
CA ALA A 101 8.61 2.99 -4.64
C ALA A 101 8.73 3.13 -3.11
N TRP A 102 9.86 3.64 -2.63
CA TRP A 102 10.11 3.86 -1.20
C TRP A 102 9.14 4.87 -0.58
N ASP A 103 8.91 6.00 -1.25
CA ASP A 103 7.95 7.03 -0.81
C ASP A 103 6.54 6.44 -0.69
N LEU A 104 6.15 5.62 -1.66
CA LEU A 104 4.82 5.00 -1.71
C LEU A 104 4.66 3.90 -0.64
N ILE A 105 5.67 3.06 -0.44
CA ILE A 105 5.70 2.04 0.63
C ILE A 105 5.55 2.72 1.99
N THR A 106 6.34 3.78 2.24
CA THR A 106 6.29 4.54 3.49
C THR A 106 4.90 5.15 3.73
N THR A 107 4.30 5.70 2.67
CA THR A 107 2.93 6.26 2.73
C THR A 107 1.90 5.19 3.05
N ALA A 108 2.01 4.01 2.41
CA ALA A 108 1.12 2.88 2.66
C ALA A 108 1.24 2.35 4.10
N GLU A 109 2.46 2.27 4.64
CA GLU A 109 2.70 1.84 6.02
C GLU A 109 2.09 2.81 7.04
N ALA A 110 2.24 4.12 6.82
CA ALA A 110 1.62 5.13 7.66
C ALA A 110 0.07 5.02 7.63
N LEU A 111 -0.51 4.74 6.47
CA LEU A 111 -1.95 4.53 6.34
C LEU A 111 -2.41 3.24 7.04
N LEU A 112 -1.68 2.12 6.91
CA LEU A 112 -1.97 0.87 7.61
C LEU A 112 -2.01 1.07 9.13
N GLY A 113 -1.04 1.82 9.68
CA GLY A 113 -1.03 2.19 11.10
C GLY A 113 -2.29 2.93 11.53
N LYS A 114 -2.70 3.95 10.76
CA LYS A 114 -3.93 4.72 11.05
C LYS A 114 -5.21 3.89 10.91
N LEU A 115 -5.27 2.97 9.95
CA LEU A 115 -6.40 2.05 9.80
C LEU A 115 -6.50 1.10 11.00
N ALA A 116 -5.37 0.60 11.49
CA ALA A 116 -5.34 -0.26 12.68
C ALA A 116 -5.78 0.51 13.94
N GLU A 117 -5.35 1.76 14.13
CA GLU A 117 -5.82 2.63 15.21
C GLU A 117 -7.34 2.82 15.16
N LYS A 118 -7.90 3.07 13.97
CA LYS A 118 -9.36 3.20 13.77
C LYS A 118 -10.12 1.91 14.05
N GLU A 119 -9.56 0.76 13.67
CA GLU A 119 -10.15 -0.54 13.99
C GLU A 119 -10.21 -0.79 15.50
N ILE A 120 -9.16 -0.38 16.23
CA ILE A 120 -9.10 -0.44 17.69
C ILE A 120 -10.12 0.50 18.32
N GLU A 121 -10.26 1.74 17.83
CA GLU A 121 -11.27 2.70 18.30
C GLU A 121 -12.70 2.11 18.17
N ILE A 122 -13.02 1.54 17.01
CA ILE A 122 -14.30 0.87 16.79
C ILE A 122 -14.46 -0.30 17.76
N SER A 123 -13.43 -1.14 17.92
CA SER A 123 -13.49 -2.33 18.79
C SER A 123 -13.59 -1.99 20.29
N THR A 124 -13.04 -0.86 20.72
CA THR A 124 -13.04 -0.43 22.13
C THR A 124 -14.29 0.36 22.51
N THR A 125 -14.95 1.01 21.56
CA THR A 125 -16.26 1.66 21.76
C THR A 125 -17.32 0.67 22.27
N TRP A 126 -17.14 -0.63 22.02
CA TRP A 126 -17.99 -1.72 22.51
C TRP A 126 -17.76 -2.17 23.95
N ARG A 127 -16.66 -1.76 24.60
CA ARG A 127 -16.32 -2.22 25.97
C ARG A 127 -16.97 -1.39 27.08
N ILE A 128 -18.00 -0.61 26.78
CA ILE A 128 -18.77 0.19 27.74
C ILE A 128 -20.11 -0.48 28.03
#